data_AF-A0A377D7G8-F1
#
_entry.id   AF-A0A377D7G8-F1
#
_cell.length_a   1.000
_cell.length_b   1.000
_cell.length_c   1.000
_cell.angle_alpha   90.00
_cell.angle_beta   90.00
_cell.angle_gamma   90.00
#
_symmetry.space_group_name_H-M   'P 1'
#
loop_
_entity.id
_entity.type
_entity.pdbx_description
1 polymer ?
#
loop_
_entity_poly.entity_id
_entity_poly.type
_entity_poly.pdbx_seq_one_letter_code
_entity_poly.pdbx_strand_id
1 'polypeptide(L)'
;MGGWLTISKTNNKYLIVNSEDFNYRFSQLESALNNQNNSIPALKKDVKALDKQMVAAQKAADAYWGKDANGKQMTREDAFKKIHQQRDDFNKQNDSEAFAVKYDKEVYQPAIAACHKQSEECYEVPIQQKRDFDINEQRRQTFLQSQKISRKLQDDWITLEKGQYPLTMKVSEINSKKVTILMKIDDINQANERWKKDTEQLRRNGVIK
;
A
#
# COMPACT_ATOMS: atom_id res chain seq x y z
N MET A 1 -5.66 -60.92 -19.46
CA MET A 1 -5.71 -60.10 -18.23
C MET A 1 -5.35 -58.66 -18.62
N GLY A 2 -6.37 -57.83 -18.85
CA GLY A 2 -6.17 -56.43 -19.20
C GLY A 2 -5.83 -55.63 -17.95
N GLY A 3 -4.55 -55.33 -17.76
CA GLY A 3 -4.09 -54.41 -16.72
C GLY A 3 -4.44 -52.99 -17.12
N TRP A 4 -5.46 -52.41 -16.51
CA TRP A 4 -5.77 -50.98 -16.62
C TRP A 4 -4.75 -50.22 -15.77
N LEU A 5 -3.62 -49.86 -16.38
CA LEU A 5 -2.71 -48.88 -15.78
C LEU A 5 -3.23 -47.48 -16.15
N THR A 6 -4.02 -46.89 -15.26
CA THR A 6 -4.46 -45.49 -15.41
C THR A 6 -3.31 -44.57 -15.00
N ILE A 7 -2.63 -43.95 -15.96
CA ILE A 7 -1.52 -43.02 -15.66
C ILE A 7 -1.75 -41.64 -16.30
N SER A 8 -1.56 -40.64 -15.43
CA SER A 8 -1.29 -39.22 -15.65
C SER A 8 -2.45 -38.31 -16.11
N LYS A 9 -2.87 -37.45 -15.17
CA LYS A 9 -3.67 -36.24 -15.43
C LYS A 9 -2.71 -35.10 -15.78
N THR A 10 -2.14 -35.12 -16.97
CA THR A 10 -1.51 -33.93 -17.57
C THR A 10 -2.44 -33.45 -18.69
N ASN A 11 -3.19 -32.38 -18.42
CA ASN A 11 -4.11 -31.72 -19.37
C ASN A 11 -5.22 -32.61 -19.99
N ASN A 12 -5.97 -33.35 -19.16
CA ASN A 12 -7.18 -34.08 -19.58
C ASN A 12 -7.00 -35.16 -20.68
N LYS A 13 -5.77 -35.64 -20.92
CA LYS A 13 -5.50 -36.69 -21.91
C LYS A 13 -5.02 -37.96 -21.22
N TYR A 14 -5.86 -38.99 -21.22
CA TYR A 14 -5.49 -40.32 -20.74
C TYR A 14 -4.59 -41.02 -21.77
N LEU A 15 -3.48 -41.60 -21.31
CA LEU A 15 -2.67 -42.54 -22.09
C LEU A 15 -3.16 -43.96 -21.80
N ILE A 16 -3.68 -44.65 -22.81
CA ILE A 16 -4.19 -46.02 -22.66
C ILE A 16 -3.10 -46.99 -23.10
N VAL A 17 -2.56 -47.75 -22.15
CA VAL A 17 -1.58 -48.80 -22.44
C VAL A 17 -2.25 -49.87 -23.30
N ASN A 18 -1.57 -50.31 -24.37
CA ASN A 18 -2.05 -51.27 -25.39
C ASN A 18 -3.06 -50.72 -26.43
N SER A 19 -3.29 -49.40 -26.52
CA SER A 19 -4.00 -48.85 -27.69
C SER A 19 -3.10 -48.88 -28.93
N GLU A 20 -3.69 -49.01 -30.12
CA GLU A 20 -2.94 -48.99 -31.39
C GLU A 20 -2.16 -47.68 -31.60
N ASP A 21 -2.64 -46.58 -31.02
CA ASP A 21 -2.05 -45.24 -31.12
C ASP A 21 -1.17 -44.85 -29.92
N PHE A 22 -0.88 -45.78 -29.01
CA PHE A 22 -0.13 -45.51 -27.77
C PHE A 22 1.21 -44.82 -28.04
N ASN A 23 2.07 -45.40 -28.89
CA ASN A 23 3.40 -44.85 -29.18
C ASN A 23 3.32 -43.46 -29.82
N TYR A 24 2.33 -43.25 -30.69
CA TYR A 24 2.08 -41.96 -31.29
C TYR A 24 1.71 -40.92 -30.21
N ARG A 25 0.70 -41.20 -29.37
CA ARG A 25 0.29 -40.28 -28.29
C ARG A 25 1.39 -40.02 -27.28
N PHE A 26 2.15 -41.05 -26.93
CA PHE A 26 3.30 -40.95 -26.04
C PHE A 26 4.33 -39.95 -26.59
N SER A 27 4.75 -40.12 -27.85
CA SER A 27 5.71 -39.21 -28.49
C SER A 27 5.22 -37.77 -28.58
N GLN A 28 3.91 -37.57 -28.79
CA GLN A 28 3.29 -36.24 -28.82
C GLN A 28 3.32 -35.56 -27.45
N LEU A 29 3.02 -36.31 -26.38
CA LEU A 29 3.08 -35.81 -25.01
C LEU A 29 4.51 -35.48 -24.59
N GLU A 30 5.47 -36.37 -24.90
CA GLU A 30 6.89 -36.15 -24.63
C GLU A 30 7.42 -34.91 -25.36
N SER A 31 7.10 -34.76 -26.65
CA SER A 31 7.47 -33.59 -27.44
C SER A 31 6.85 -32.29 -26.87
N ALA A 32 5.56 -32.31 -26.55
CA ALA A 32 4.88 -31.15 -25.97
C ALA A 32 5.50 -30.73 -24.63
N LEU A 33 5.82 -31.69 -23.77
CA LEU A 33 6.45 -31.46 -22.48
C LEU A 33 7.89 -30.95 -22.63
N ASN A 34 8.67 -31.53 -23.53
CA ASN A 34 10.02 -31.05 -23.86
C ASN A 34 10.00 -29.60 -24.36
N ASN A 35 9.04 -29.25 -25.23
CA ASN A 35 8.86 -27.88 -25.70
C ASN A 35 8.53 -26.92 -24.55
N GLN A 36 7.66 -27.33 -23.62
CA GLN A 36 7.36 -26.55 -22.42
C GLN A 36 8.60 -26.40 -21.53
N ASN A 37 9.34 -27.47 -21.28
CA ASN A 37 10.56 -27.43 -20.47
C ASN A 37 11.62 -26.48 -21.08
N ASN A 38 11.79 -26.52 -22.40
CA ASN A 38 12.70 -25.64 -23.14
C ASN A 38 12.27 -24.16 -23.10
N SER A 39 11.03 -23.86 -22.72
CA SER A 39 10.57 -22.48 -22.52
C SER A 39 10.97 -21.89 -21.16
N ILE A 40 11.33 -22.71 -20.17
CA ILE A 40 11.68 -22.25 -18.81
C ILE A 40 12.81 -21.22 -18.80
N PRO A 41 13.93 -21.37 -19.55
CA PRO A 41 14.99 -20.36 -19.58
C PRO A 41 14.50 -18.98 -20.05
N ALA A 42 13.60 -18.93 -21.04
CA ALA A 42 13.00 -17.68 -21.50
C ALA A 42 12.10 -17.07 -20.41
N LEU A 43 11.23 -17.87 -19.79
CA LEU A 43 10.38 -17.43 -18.68
C LEU A 43 11.20 -16.90 -17.49
N LYS A 44 12.33 -17.54 -17.15
CA LYS A 44 13.26 -17.06 -16.12
C LYS A 44 13.92 -15.72 -16.51
N LYS A 45 14.21 -15.50 -17.79
CA LYS A 45 14.72 -14.22 -18.29
C LYS A 45 13.66 -13.12 -18.14
N ASP A 46 12.40 -13.42 -18.42
CA ASP A 46 11.29 -12.48 -18.27
C ASP A 46 11.08 -12.11 -16.80
N VAL A 47 11.14 -13.08 -15.87
CA VAL A 47 11.10 -12.81 -14.42
C VAL A 47 12.21 -11.84 -14.00
N LYS A 48 13.46 -12.05 -14.46
CA LYS A 48 14.57 -11.14 -14.16
C LYS A 48 14.36 -9.73 -14.74
N ALA A 49 13.72 -9.62 -15.90
CA ALA A 49 13.36 -8.33 -16.48
C ALA A 49 12.28 -7.62 -15.65
N LEU A 50 11.27 -8.35 -15.20
CA LEU A 50 10.22 -7.84 -14.30
C LEU A 50 10.79 -7.41 -12.95
N ASP A 51 11.76 -8.13 -12.39
CA ASP A 51 12.44 -7.72 -11.16
C ASP A 51 13.10 -6.35 -11.28
N LYS A 52 13.79 -6.08 -12.40
CA LYS A 52 14.39 -4.77 -12.67
C LYS A 52 13.33 -3.68 -12.80
N GLN A 53 12.23 -3.97 -13.50
CA GLN A 53 11.12 -3.03 -13.64
C GLN A 53 10.44 -2.75 -12.30
N MET A 54 10.29 -3.76 -11.44
CA MET A 54 9.70 -3.64 -10.11
C MET A 54 10.54 -2.73 -9.22
N VAL A 55 11.86 -2.92 -9.18
CA VAL A 55 12.78 -2.04 -8.42
C VAL A 55 12.70 -0.59 -8.91
N ALA A 56 12.66 -0.38 -10.24
CA ALA A 56 12.53 0.96 -10.80
C ALA A 56 11.17 1.60 -10.48
N ALA A 57 10.08 0.83 -10.55
CA ALA A 57 8.74 1.30 -10.21
C ALA A 57 8.60 1.62 -8.71
N GLN A 58 9.15 0.78 -7.84
CA GLN A 58 9.18 1.02 -6.40
C GLN A 58 9.96 2.29 -6.08
N LYS A 59 11.15 2.46 -6.68
CA LYS A 59 11.94 3.69 -6.52
C LYS A 59 11.18 4.93 -6.97
N ALA A 60 10.42 4.85 -8.06
CA ALA A 60 9.59 5.97 -8.53
C ALA A 60 8.42 6.27 -7.57
N ALA A 61 7.75 5.24 -7.06
CA ALA A 61 6.69 5.39 -6.07
C ALA A 61 7.22 5.98 -4.75
N ASP A 62 8.37 5.52 -4.27
CA ASP A 62 8.99 6.05 -3.05
C ASP A 62 9.44 7.49 -3.25
N ALA A 63 10.02 7.80 -4.42
CA ALA A 63 10.49 9.13 -4.80
C ALA A 63 9.38 10.19 -4.80
N TYR A 64 8.13 9.79 -5.07
CA TYR A 64 6.98 10.68 -5.25
C TYR A 64 6.69 11.57 -4.04
N TRP A 65 6.90 11.05 -2.82
CA TRP A 65 6.68 11.80 -1.59
C TRP A 65 7.65 12.97 -1.39
N GLY A 66 8.69 13.07 -2.22
CA GLY A 66 9.67 14.13 -2.18
C GLY A 66 10.73 13.93 -1.09
N LYS A 67 11.50 14.98 -0.84
CA LYS A 67 12.60 14.96 0.13
C LYS A 67 12.33 15.92 1.27
N ASP A 68 12.82 15.56 2.44
CA ASP A 68 12.82 16.44 3.61
C ASP A 68 13.90 17.52 3.48
N ALA A 69 13.98 18.40 4.48
CA ALA A 69 14.95 19.50 4.51
C ALA A 69 16.42 19.03 4.49
N ASN A 70 16.69 17.79 4.91
CA ASN A 70 18.03 17.19 4.92
C ASN A 70 18.33 16.41 3.62
N GLY A 71 17.41 16.44 2.64
CA GLY A 71 17.54 15.70 1.39
C GLY A 71 17.23 14.21 1.49
N LYS A 72 16.73 13.73 2.63
CA LYS A 72 16.30 12.33 2.82
C LYS A 72 14.93 12.13 2.19
N GLN A 73 14.72 10.96 1.59
CA GLN A 73 13.44 10.59 1.00
C GLN A 73 12.35 10.56 2.07
N MET A 74 11.23 11.23 1.79
CA MET A 74 10.07 11.25 2.68
C MET A 74 9.24 9.97 2.53
N THR A 75 8.66 9.53 3.63
CA THR A 75 7.59 8.54 3.64
C THR A 75 6.23 9.20 3.40
N ARG A 76 5.17 8.40 3.21
CA ARG A 76 3.78 8.89 3.17
C ARG A 76 3.44 9.64 4.46
N GLU A 77 3.87 9.11 5.60
CA GLU A 77 3.64 9.70 6.92
C GLU A 77 4.35 11.05 7.07
N ASP A 78 5.58 11.17 6.57
CA ASP A 78 6.32 12.45 6.58
C ASP A 78 5.62 13.49 5.69
N ALA A 79 5.15 13.08 4.50
CA ALA A 79 4.42 13.96 3.58
C ALA A 79 3.09 14.44 4.20
N PHE A 80 2.39 13.53 4.88
CA PHE A 80 1.15 13.86 5.59
C PHE A 80 1.37 14.91 6.68
N LYS A 81 2.40 14.70 7.52
CA LYS A 81 2.77 15.67 8.57
C LYS A 81 3.14 17.02 7.98
N LYS A 82 3.95 17.03 6.91
CA LYS A 82 4.36 18.27 6.23
C LYS A 82 3.17 19.06 5.70
N ILE A 83 2.18 18.40 5.09
CA ILE A 83 0.94 19.06 4.62
C ILE A 83 0.17 19.64 5.81
N HIS A 84 0.06 18.91 6.92
CA HIS A 84 -0.73 19.34 8.09
C HIS A 84 -0.02 20.33 9.01
N GLN A 85 1.28 20.58 8.79
CA GLN A 85 2.10 21.45 9.63
C GLN A 85 1.51 22.86 9.77
N GLN A 86 0.95 23.43 8.71
CA GLN A 86 0.35 24.78 8.76
C GLN A 86 -0.80 24.86 9.78
N ARG A 87 -1.65 23.82 9.85
CA ARG A 87 -2.74 23.76 10.82
C ARG A 87 -2.20 23.59 12.23
N ASP A 88 -1.21 22.72 12.39
CA ASP A 88 -0.63 22.41 13.69
C ASP A 88 0.08 23.64 14.28
N ASP A 89 0.81 24.39 13.44
CA ASP A 89 1.43 25.66 13.80
C ASP A 89 0.36 26.72 14.14
N PHE A 90 -0.70 26.82 13.34
CA PHE A 90 -1.82 27.73 13.63
C PHE A 90 -2.47 27.41 14.97
N ASN A 91 -2.77 26.14 15.25
CA ASN A 91 -3.37 25.72 16.51
C ASN A 91 -2.45 26.03 17.70
N LYS A 92 -1.15 25.76 17.56
CA LYS A 92 -0.14 26.04 18.59
C LYS A 92 0.00 27.55 18.87
N GLN A 93 -0.05 28.39 17.84
CA GLN A 93 0.02 29.84 17.99
C GLN A 93 -1.25 30.45 18.60
N ASN A 94 -2.40 29.77 18.46
CA ASN A 94 -3.70 30.24 18.90
C ASN A 94 -4.25 29.40 20.07
N ASP A 95 -3.35 28.82 20.87
CA ASP A 95 -3.70 27.98 22.00
C ASP A 95 -4.63 28.71 22.97
N SER A 96 -5.82 28.14 23.19
CA SER A 96 -6.87 28.80 23.97
C SER A 96 -6.58 28.84 25.47
N GLU A 97 -5.73 27.94 25.98
CA GLU A 97 -5.31 27.97 27.38
C GLU A 97 -4.29 29.07 27.60
N ALA A 98 -3.28 29.17 26.73
CA ALA A 98 -2.32 30.27 26.72
C ALA A 98 -3.02 31.63 26.56
N PHE A 99 -4.02 31.72 25.69
CA PHE A 99 -4.85 32.92 25.55
C PHE A 99 -5.59 33.25 26.84
N ALA A 100 -6.27 32.28 27.46
CA ALA A 100 -7.04 32.50 28.68
C ALA A 100 -6.14 32.98 29.84
N VAL A 101 -4.97 32.38 30.02
CA VAL A 101 -3.98 32.78 31.05
C VAL A 101 -3.51 34.21 30.82
N LYS A 102 -3.17 34.56 29.56
CA LYS A 102 -2.74 35.92 29.20
C LYS A 102 -3.85 36.94 29.42
N TYR A 103 -5.07 36.62 28.98
CA TYR A 103 -6.25 37.47 29.13
C TYR A 103 -6.58 37.70 30.61
N ASP A 104 -6.48 36.65 31.44
CA ASP A 104 -6.71 36.76 32.87
C ASP A 104 -5.76 37.78 33.51
N LYS A 105 -4.47 37.64 33.23
CA LYS A 105 -3.42 38.50 33.78
C LYS A 105 -3.46 39.94 33.28
N GLU A 106 -3.66 40.14 31.98
CA GLU A 106 -3.48 41.45 31.33
C GLU A 106 -4.78 42.26 31.24
N VAL A 107 -5.94 41.61 31.29
CA VAL A 107 -7.24 42.28 31.08
C VAL A 107 -8.16 42.10 32.28
N TYR A 108 -8.41 40.85 32.71
CA TYR A 108 -9.39 40.57 33.75
C TYR A 108 -8.95 41.07 35.13
N GLN A 109 -7.77 40.68 35.61
CA GLN A 109 -7.28 41.10 36.93
C GLN A 109 -7.16 42.63 37.08
N PRO A 110 -6.62 43.37 36.08
CA PRO A 110 -6.63 44.84 36.12
C PRO A 110 -8.03 45.44 36.16
N ALA A 111 -9.01 44.86 35.45
CA ALA A 111 -10.39 45.34 35.45
C ALA A 111 -11.07 45.14 36.81
N ILE A 112 -10.87 43.98 37.45
CA ILE A 112 -11.36 43.71 38.81
C ILE A 112 -10.72 44.68 39.82
N ALA A 113 -9.40 44.83 39.78
CA ALA A 113 -8.69 45.75 40.67
C ALA A 113 -9.11 47.21 40.49
N ALA A 114 -9.40 47.64 39.26
CA ALA A 114 -9.93 48.98 38.98
C ALA A 114 -11.35 49.16 39.54
N CYS A 115 -12.20 48.13 39.43
CA CYS A 115 -13.56 48.15 39.95
C CYS A 115 -13.56 48.25 41.49
N HIS A 116 -12.71 47.49 42.17
CA HIS A 116 -12.56 47.54 43.64
C HIS A 116 -12.02 48.89 44.14
N LYS A 117 -11.20 49.57 43.33
CA LYS A 117 -10.73 50.94 43.66
C LYS A 117 -11.82 51.99 43.56
N GLN A 118 -12.88 51.74 42.79
CA GLN A 118 -13.98 52.70 42.59
C GLN A 118 -15.10 52.57 43.63
N SER A 119 -15.32 51.38 44.18
CA SER A 119 -16.35 51.11 45.19
C SER A 119 -16.00 49.87 46.01
N GLU A 120 -16.29 49.89 47.32
CA GLU A 120 -16.23 48.69 48.17
C GLU A 120 -17.22 47.61 47.72
N GLU A 121 -18.35 48.01 47.13
CA GLU A 121 -19.33 47.12 46.49
C GLU A 121 -19.15 47.14 44.96
N CYS A 122 -18.06 46.54 44.48
CA CYS A 122 -17.86 46.34 43.04
C CYS A 122 -18.80 45.24 42.50
N TYR A 123 -19.63 45.59 41.51
CA TYR A 123 -20.42 44.61 40.76
C TYR A 123 -19.57 43.94 39.68
N GLU A 124 -18.92 42.81 40.02
CA GLU A 124 -17.98 42.10 39.14
C GLU A 124 -18.62 41.27 38.02
N VAL A 125 -19.91 40.92 38.15
CA VAL A 125 -20.59 39.99 37.24
C VAL A 125 -20.42 40.36 35.76
N PRO A 126 -20.55 41.63 35.33
CA PRO A 126 -20.34 42.01 33.93
C PRO A 126 -18.89 41.81 33.47
N ILE A 127 -17.91 41.99 34.36
CA ILE A 127 -16.48 41.80 34.08
C ILE A 127 -16.19 40.31 33.85
N GLN A 128 -16.75 39.45 34.69
CA GLN A 128 -16.67 37.99 34.55
C GLN A 128 -17.34 37.50 33.25
N GLN A 129 -18.57 37.97 32.99
CA GLN A 129 -19.28 37.62 31.75
C GLN A 129 -18.52 38.05 30.49
N LYS A 130 -17.90 39.23 30.52
CA LYS A 130 -17.08 39.72 29.40
C LYS A 130 -15.85 38.85 29.17
N ARG A 131 -15.14 38.48 30.25
CA ARG A 131 -14.00 37.54 30.18
C ARG A 131 -14.41 36.22 29.54
N ASP A 132 -15.49 35.61 30.03
CA ASP A 132 -15.92 34.31 29.54
C ASP A 132 -16.39 34.38 28.09
N PHE A 133 -17.07 35.46 27.71
CA PHE A 133 -17.43 35.73 26.32
C PHE A 133 -16.20 35.82 25.41
N ASP A 134 -15.19 36.61 25.79
CA ASP A 134 -13.99 36.81 24.95
C ASP A 134 -13.15 35.54 24.81
N ILE A 135 -13.01 34.76 25.89
CA ILE A 135 -12.34 33.45 25.84
C ILE A 135 -13.10 32.48 24.93
N ASN A 136 -14.43 32.43 25.04
CA ASN A 136 -15.25 31.54 24.20
C ASN A 136 -15.26 31.98 22.74
N GLU A 137 -15.29 33.27 22.46
CA GLU A 137 -15.23 33.80 21.10
C GLU A 137 -13.86 33.52 20.46
N GLN A 138 -12.75 33.68 21.20
CA GLN A 138 -11.42 33.31 20.71
C GLN A 138 -11.34 31.82 20.35
N ARG A 139 -11.89 30.94 21.21
CA ARG A 139 -11.97 29.50 20.94
C ARG A 139 -12.76 29.21 19.68
N ARG A 140 -13.92 29.85 19.53
CA ARG A 140 -14.80 29.69 18.36
C ARG A 140 -14.09 30.10 17.07
N GLN A 141 -13.44 31.26 17.05
CA GLN A 141 -12.72 31.77 15.88
C GLN A 141 -11.55 30.88 15.51
N THR A 142 -10.76 30.46 16.50
CA THR A 142 -9.64 29.54 16.30
C THR A 142 -10.12 28.21 15.71
N PHE A 143 -11.19 27.65 16.24
CA PHE A 143 -11.78 26.41 15.72
C PHE A 143 -12.25 26.55 14.27
N LEU A 144 -12.98 27.61 13.95
CA LEU A 144 -13.48 27.85 12.58
C LEU A 144 -12.33 28.01 11.58
N GLN A 145 -11.29 28.75 11.95
CA GLN A 145 -10.14 28.96 11.09
C GLN A 145 -9.31 27.69 10.94
N SER A 146 -9.11 26.93 12.01
CA SER A 146 -8.46 25.61 11.98
C SER A 146 -9.19 24.63 11.07
N GLN A 147 -10.53 24.59 11.13
CA GLN A 147 -11.33 23.79 10.20
C GLN A 147 -11.17 24.23 8.75
N LYS A 148 -11.17 25.54 8.48
CA LYS A 148 -10.98 26.07 7.14
C LYS A 148 -9.63 25.65 6.56
N ILE A 149 -8.56 25.75 7.37
CA ILE A 149 -7.23 25.27 7.01
C ILE A 149 -7.28 23.75 6.75
N SER A 150 -7.87 22.97 7.66
CA SER A 150 -7.93 21.52 7.55
C SER A 150 -8.64 21.03 6.28
N ARG A 151 -9.72 21.70 5.83
CA ARG A 151 -10.42 21.33 4.59
C ARG A 151 -9.52 21.52 3.37
N LYS A 152 -8.83 22.64 3.30
CA LYS A 152 -7.88 22.91 2.20
C LYS A 152 -6.76 21.86 2.17
N LEU A 153 -6.18 21.56 3.34
CA LEU A 153 -5.10 20.58 3.45
C LEU A 153 -5.57 19.14 3.14
N GLN A 154 -6.84 18.83 3.42
CA GLN A 154 -7.45 17.56 3.02
C GLN A 154 -7.54 17.44 1.50
N ASP A 155 -7.93 18.51 0.80
CA ASP A 155 -7.98 18.51 -0.68
C ASP A 155 -6.58 18.38 -1.29
N ASP A 156 -5.58 19.06 -0.72
CA ASP A 156 -4.18 18.93 -1.11
C ASP A 156 -3.68 17.49 -0.88
N TRP A 157 -4.03 16.88 0.26
CA TRP A 157 -3.69 15.49 0.58
C TRP A 157 -4.32 14.49 -0.39
N ILE A 158 -5.61 14.63 -0.68
CA ILE A 158 -6.32 13.79 -1.65
C ILE A 158 -5.68 13.90 -3.04
N THR A 159 -5.30 15.10 -3.44
CA THR A 159 -4.65 15.34 -4.74
C THR A 159 -3.29 14.65 -4.82
N LEU A 160 -2.50 14.72 -3.74
CA LEU A 160 -1.22 14.02 -3.63
C LEU A 160 -1.41 12.49 -3.66
N GLU A 161 -2.35 11.94 -2.91
CA GLU A 161 -2.60 10.48 -2.92
C GLU A 161 -3.07 9.98 -4.28
N LYS A 162 -3.91 10.74 -4.99
CA LYS A 162 -4.35 10.41 -6.35
C LYS A 162 -3.17 10.34 -7.33
N GLY A 163 -2.16 11.18 -7.18
CA GLY A 163 -0.96 11.11 -8.02
C GLY A 163 -0.04 9.94 -7.66
N GLN A 164 -0.02 9.52 -6.41
CA GLN A 164 0.74 8.35 -5.98
C GLN A 164 0.12 7.02 -6.44
N TYR A 165 -1.21 6.96 -6.46
CA TYR A 165 -1.95 5.72 -6.71
C TYR A 165 -1.50 4.98 -8.00
N PRO A 166 -1.38 5.62 -9.17
CA PRO A 166 -0.89 4.96 -10.39
C PRO A 166 0.50 4.34 -10.25
N LEU A 167 1.40 4.94 -9.45
CA LEU A 167 2.75 4.42 -9.25
C LEU A 167 2.72 3.12 -8.44
N THR A 168 1.90 3.07 -7.40
CA THR A 168 1.70 1.85 -6.60
C THR A 168 0.99 0.75 -7.43
N MET A 169 0.01 1.13 -8.26
CA MET A 169 -0.65 0.19 -9.17
C MET A 169 0.33 -0.44 -10.15
N LYS A 170 1.25 0.34 -10.71
CA LYS A 170 2.29 -0.18 -11.60
C LYS A 170 3.18 -1.23 -10.94
N VAL A 171 3.54 -1.04 -9.66
CA VAL A 171 4.28 -2.05 -8.88
C VAL A 171 3.46 -3.34 -8.75
N SER A 172 2.18 -3.22 -8.40
CA SER A 172 1.26 -4.35 -8.26
C SER A 172 1.08 -5.12 -9.57
N GLU A 173 0.90 -4.42 -10.69
CA GLU A 173 0.77 -5.01 -12.02
C GLU A 173 2.02 -5.80 -12.43
N ILE A 174 3.21 -5.25 -12.18
CA ILE A 174 4.49 -5.94 -12.45
C ILE A 174 4.59 -7.21 -11.60
N ASN A 175 4.25 -7.12 -10.32
CA ASN A 175 4.30 -8.27 -9.42
C ASN A 175 3.30 -9.35 -9.83
N SER A 176 2.07 -8.96 -10.23
CA SER A 176 1.06 -9.89 -10.74
C SER A 176 1.57 -10.68 -11.95
N LYS A 177 2.14 -9.98 -12.96
CA LYS A 177 2.76 -10.62 -14.13
C LYS A 177 3.88 -11.58 -13.74
N LYS A 178 4.72 -11.19 -12.78
CA LYS A 178 5.81 -12.03 -12.27
C LYS A 178 5.28 -13.31 -11.63
N VAL A 179 4.27 -13.21 -10.77
CA VAL A 179 3.63 -14.36 -10.12
C VAL A 179 3.05 -15.32 -11.15
N THR A 180 2.35 -14.80 -12.18
CA THR A 180 1.83 -15.65 -13.27
C THR A 180 2.93 -16.45 -13.97
N ILE A 181 4.08 -15.84 -14.26
CA ILE A 181 5.20 -16.54 -14.90
C ILE A 181 5.82 -17.58 -13.96
N LEU A 182 5.98 -17.25 -12.67
CA LEU A 182 6.51 -18.18 -11.67
C LEU A 182 5.60 -19.40 -11.49
N MET A 183 4.28 -19.19 -11.44
CA MET A 183 3.31 -20.29 -11.41
C MET A 183 3.45 -21.17 -12.65
N LYS A 184 3.57 -20.58 -13.84
CA LYS A 184 3.77 -21.35 -15.08
C LYS A 184 5.06 -22.17 -15.06
N ILE A 185 6.16 -21.63 -14.54
CA ILE A 185 7.41 -22.37 -14.37
C ILE A 185 7.22 -23.54 -13.41
N ASP A 186 6.52 -23.32 -12.29
CA ASP A 186 6.23 -24.36 -11.31
C ASP A 186 5.36 -25.48 -11.91
N ASP A 187 4.29 -25.13 -12.63
CA ASP A 187 3.43 -26.08 -13.33
C ASP A 187 4.22 -26.95 -14.32
N ILE A 188 5.12 -26.35 -15.10
CA ILE A 188 5.97 -27.10 -16.05
C ILE A 188 6.92 -28.03 -15.27
N ASN A 189 7.54 -27.56 -14.19
CA ASN A 189 8.41 -28.41 -13.37
C ASN A 189 7.65 -29.58 -12.75
N GLN A 190 6.46 -29.34 -12.19
CA GLN A 190 5.62 -30.39 -11.63
C GLN A 190 5.19 -31.40 -12.69
N ALA A 191 4.79 -30.94 -13.88
CA ALA A 191 4.45 -31.81 -15.00
C ALA A 191 5.65 -32.67 -15.44
N ASN A 192 6.85 -32.08 -15.50
CA ASN A 192 8.09 -32.78 -15.81
C ASN A 192 8.43 -33.86 -14.79
N GLU A 193 8.36 -33.55 -13.50
CA GLU A 193 8.67 -34.51 -12.44
C GLU A 193 7.68 -35.67 -12.41
N ARG A 194 6.38 -35.39 -12.60
CA ARG A 194 5.35 -36.44 -12.75
C ARG A 194 5.61 -37.30 -13.97
N TRP A 195 5.84 -36.70 -15.14
CA TRP A 195 6.12 -37.43 -16.37
C TRP A 195 7.36 -38.31 -16.24
N LYS A 196 8.46 -37.82 -15.65
CA LYS A 196 9.66 -38.64 -15.39
C LYS A 196 9.35 -39.85 -14.53
N LYS A 197 8.59 -39.67 -13.44
CA LYS A 197 8.20 -40.77 -12.55
C LYS A 197 7.33 -41.81 -13.26
N ASP A 198 6.33 -41.33 -13.99
CA ASP A 198 5.36 -42.17 -14.69
C ASP A 198 6.03 -42.95 -15.85
N THR A 199 6.88 -42.29 -16.65
CA THR A 199 7.63 -42.93 -17.74
C THR A 199 8.67 -43.93 -17.22
N GLU A 200 9.32 -43.64 -16.10
CA GLU A 200 10.24 -44.57 -15.45
C GLU A 200 9.52 -45.84 -14.97
N GLN A 201 8.30 -45.71 -14.44
CA GLN A 201 7.47 -46.87 -14.09
C GLN A 201 7.08 -47.70 -15.32
N LEU A 202 6.73 -47.04 -16.44
CA LEU A 202 6.44 -47.72 -17.70
C LEU A 202 7.66 -48.47 -18.25
N ARG A 203 8.86 -47.90 -18.16
CA ARG A 203 10.13 -48.58 -18.54
C ARG A 203 10.38 -49.80 -17.67
N ARG A 204 10.25 -49.68 -16.34
CA ARG A 204 10.43 -50.80 -15.39
C ARG A 204 9.47 -51.96 -15.65
N ASN A 205 8.27 -51.65 -16.12
CA ASN A 205 7.25 -52.64 -16.46
C ASN A 205 7.38 -53.18 -17.90
N GLY A 206 8.38 -52.74 -18.67
CA GLY A 206 8.61 -53.17 -20.05
C GLY A 206 7.55 -52.67 -21.05
N VAL A 207 6.73 -51.67 -20.68
CA VAL A 207 5.69 -51.10 -21.55
C VAL A 207 6.29 -50.20 -22.62
N ILE A 208 7.33 -49.45 -22.26
CA ILE A 208 8.13 -48.62 -23.17
C ILE A 208 9.61 -48.98 -23.01
N LYS A 209 10.39 -48.80 -24.08
CA LYS A 209 11.84 -48.99 -24.06
C LYS A 209 12.57 -47.73 -23.62
#